data_AF-A0A453N0V2-F1
#
_entry.id   AF-A0A453N0V2-F1
#
_cell.length_a   1.000
_cell.length_b   1.000
_cell.length_c   1.000
_cell.angle_alpha   90.00
_cell.angle_beta   90.00
_cell.angle_gamma   90.00
#
_symmetry.space_group_name_H-M   'P 1'
#
loop_
_entity.id
_entity.type
_entity.pdbx_description
1 polymer ?
#
loop_
_entity_poly.entity_id
_entity_poly.type
_entity_poly.pdbx_seq_one_letter_code
_entity_poly.pdbx_strand_id
1 'polypeptide(L)'
;PTGRMLPSPPLSVARRAATAAARHLLPSITSLILDPPAPSPAVSRRRVRLMPLRNSAPLVSPPPHGRSFAVAAGDGGAEGEAPALVVVSFYRFADFPDHADLRRPLKELCEELRVSGGIILAPEGINGSLCGTPEAVEKVLNFIQTDNRLKGLRVIQTPVTPEDEAIHHGHTSHSPVGPGEDAPFRWDHVRVKLKKEIVSFGDPGVMPTKRVGKYIKPKDWNSLISDPDTVVIDVRNMYEIRIGKFKRAVDPCTESFREFPSWVDNQFQLAESDSHQSSVNDNTVTEGAEDLNSSGPKELPRVAMYCTGGIRCEKASSFLLDKGFKEVYHLEGGILKYLEEIPEAESLWEGECFVFDKRVSVEHGLAQGTHKLCYGCKQPVSDEDMESPKWEYGVSCPYCFSRRSEEEKERARARHRQFKTWGVIGGPDKGRSPKRLEASDGVKEDKQPRNSV
;
A
#
# COMPACT_ATOMS: atom_id res chain seq x y z
N PRO A 1 -55.07 -18.42 -35.65
CA PRO A 1 -55.56 -18.06 -34.31
C PRO A 1 -54.46 -17.32 -33.51
N THR A 2 -54.11 -16.09 -33.91
CA THR A 2 -54.66 -14.83 -33.35
C THR A 2 -54.41 -14.68 -31.84
N GLY A 3 -53.32 -13.98 -31.51
CA GLY A 3 -53.06 -13.37 -30.21
C GLY A 3 -52.09 -12.21 -30.41
N ARG A 4 -52.64 -11.04 -30.77
CA ARG A 4 -51.93 -9.82 -31.14
C ARG A 4 -51.19 -9.17 -29.97
N MET A 5 -50.03 -8.61 -30.30
CA MET A 5 -49.23 -7.66 -29.53
C MET A 5 -50.04 -6.45 -29.04
N LEU A 6 -49.69 -5.95 -27.85
CA LEU A 6 -49.85 -4.54 -27.46
C LEU A 6 -48.47 -4.00 -27.04
N PRO A 7 -48.03 -2.84 -27.54
CA PRO A 7 -46.71 -2.29 -27.25
C PRO A 7 -46.69 -1.46 -25.96
N SER A 8 -45.55 -1.51 -25.28
CA SER A 8 -45.18 -0.68 -24.13
C SER A 8 -45.19 0.82 -24.48
N PRO A 9 -45.60 1.72 -23.57
CA PRO A 9 -45.46 3.16 -23.79
C PRO A 9 -44.01 3.63 -23.52
N PRO A 10 -43.55 4.68 -24.22
CA PRO A 10 -42.19 5.19 -24.08
C PRO A 10 -41.97 5.99 -22.79
N LEU A 11 -40.78 5.82 -22.22
CA LEU A 11 -40.19 6.61 -21.14
C LEU A 11 -39.96 8.06 -21.60
N SER A 12 -40.90 8.95 -21.30
CA SER A 12 -40.62 10.36 -21.01
C SER A 12 -41.87 10.99 -20.38
N VAL A 13 -41.66 11.92 -19.45
CA VAL A 13 -42.68 12.67 -18.67
C VAL A 13 -43.14 11.99 -17.37
N ALA A 14 -42.24 11.95 -16.39
CA ALA A 14 -42.58 12.15 -14.97
C ALA A 14 -41.44 12.94 -14.31
N ARG A 15 -41.40 14.24 -14.64
CA ARG A 15 -40.57 15.25 -13.98
C ARG A 15 -41.22 15.58 -12.63
N ARG A 16 -40.39 15.85 -11.61
CA ARG A 16 -40.70 16.70 -10.45
C ARG A 16 -41.73 16.13 -9.43
N ALA A 17 -41.25 15.29 -8.52
CA ALA A 17 -41.81 15.18 -7.16
C ALA A 17 -40.89 14.36 -6.25
N ALA A 18 -39.75 14.92 -5.81
CA ALA A 18 -39.04 14.49 -4.58
C ALA A 18 -37.91 15.48 -4.19
N THR A 19 -38.07 16.77 -4.48
CA THR A 19 -37.16 17.85 -4.02
C THR A 19 -37.85 18.73 -2.98
N ALA A 20 -38.59 18.12 -2.06
CA ALA A 20 -39.33 18.83 -1.02
C ALA A 20 -39.68 17.92 0.17
N ALA A 21 -38.68 17.34 0.85
CA ALA A 21 -38.86 16.69 2.16
C ALA A 21 -37.51 16.42 2.86
N ALA A 22 -36.78 17.48 3.25
CA ALA A 22 -35.74 17.44 4.29
C ALA A 22 -35.27 18.86 4.70
N ARG A 23 -36.17 19.85 4.64
CA ARG A 23 -36.03 21.14 5.34
C ARG A 23 -37.13 21.15 6.40
N HIS A 24 -36.75 21.51 7.63
CA HIS A 24 -37.49 21.41 8.89
C HIS A 24 -37.23 20.12 9.67
N LEU A 25 -36.25 20.20 10.58
CA LEU A 25 -36.39 19.96 12.03
C LEU A 25 -35.07 20.41 12.69
N LEU A 26 -34.93 21.71 12.89
CA LEU A 26 -33.97 22.33 13.81
C LEU A 26 -34.77 22.79 15.03
N PRO A 27 -34.43 22.39 16.26
CA PRO A 27 -34.75 23.16 17.45
C PRO A 27 -33.59 24.13 17.72
N SER A 28 -33.90 25.42 17.66
CA SER A 28 -33.11 26.48 18.30
C SER A 28 -33.33 26.40 19.80
N ILE A 29 -32.26 26.19 20.59
CA ILE A 29 -32.22 26.56 22.00
C ILE A 29 -30.88 27.26 22.25
N THR A 30 -30.98 28.57 22.39
CA THR A 30 -30.00 29.46 23.01
C THR A 30 -30.03 29.25 24.53
N SER A 31 -28.89 29.45 25.19
CA SER A 31 -28.65 29.42 26.64
C SER A 31 -28.34 28.04 27.24
N LEU A 32 -27.04 27.77 27.41
CA LEU A 32 -26.43 27.41 28.70
C LEU A 32 -24.94 27.79 28.58
N ILE A 33 -24.64 29.00 29.04
CA ILE A 33 -23.28 29.45 29.35
C ILE A 33 -22.87 28.66 30.60
N LEU A 34 -21.83 27.84 30.48
CA LEU A 34 -21.10 27.30 31.62
C LEU A 34 -19.69 27.89 31.57
N ASP A 35 -19.32 28.54 32.67
CA ASP A 35 -18.10 29.30 32.86
C ASP A 35 -16.82 28.47 32.62
N PRO A 36 -15.73 29.09 32.12
CA PRO A 36 -14.43 28.45 32.06
C PRO A 36 -13.85 28.29 33.49
N PRO A 37 -13.19 27.17 33.82
CA PRO A 37 -12.58 26.99 35.13
C PRO A 37 -11.41 27.96 35.34
N ALA A 38 -11.37 28.55 36.54
CA ALA A 38 -10.35 29.48 37.01
C ALA A 38 -8.93 28.87 37.02
N PRO A 39 -7.88 29.70 36.86
CA PRO A 39 -6.49 29.23 36.82
C PRO A 39 -5.97 28.87 38.22
N SER A 40 -5.39 27.68 38.35
CA SER A 40 -4.67 27.22 39.55
C SER A 40 -3.30 27.91 39.70
N PRO A 41 -2.77 28.04 40.94
CA PRO A 41 -1.82 29.08 41.29
C PRO A 41 -0.37 28.77 40.94
N ALA A 42 0.37 29.85 40.73
CA ALA A 42 1.80 29.90 40.47
C ALA A 42 2.63 29.17 41.54
N VAL A 43 3.51 28.26 41.10
CA VAL A 43 4.58 27.70 41.93
C VAL A 43 5.94 28.23 41.45
N SER A 44 6.48 29.14 42.27
CA SER A 44 7.88 29.43 42.57
C SER A 44 8.96 29.03 41.55
N ARG A 45 9.46 30.05 40.83
CA ARG A 45 10.79 30.04 40.19
C ARG A 45 11.90 29.85 41.24
N ARG A 46 12.53 28.69 41.29
CA ARG A 46 13.85 28.53 41.93
C ARG A 46 14.96 28.82 40.91
N ARG A 47 15.70 29.90 41.15
CA ARG A 47 17.00 30.18 40.55
C ARG A 47 17.96 29.04 40.88
N VAL A 48 18.52 28.40 39.86
CA VAL A 48 19.76 27.62 40.00
C VAL A 48 20.89 28.38 39.31
N ARG A 49 21.98 28.52 40.08
CA ARG A 49 23.21 29.27 39.81
C ARG A 49 23.97 28.65 38.63
N LEU A 50 24.37 29.48 37.66
CA LEU A 50 25.42 29.19 36.68
C LEU A 50 26.81 29.33 37.34
N MET A 51 27.70 28.37 37.08
CA MET A 51 29.16 28.51 37.18
C MET A 51 29.86 27.81 36.00
N PRO A 52 31.08 28.24 35.61
CA PRO A 52 31.47 28.29 34.20
C PRO A 52 32.40 27.15 33.71
N LEU A 53 32.25 26.90 32.40
CA LEU A 53 33.20 26.47 31.36
C LEU A 53 34.38 25.53 31.68
N ARG A 54 34.45 24.42 30.92
CA ARG A 54 35.71 23.92 30.35
C ARG A 54 35.52 23.48 28.89
N ASN A 55 36.39 24.03 28.04
CA ASN A 55 36.56 23.71 26.62
C ASN A 55 36.95 22.24 26.42
N SER A 56 36.28 21.57 25.48
CA SER A 56 36.81 20.38 24.80
C SER A 56 36.19 20.34 23.40
N ALA A 57 37.03 20.40 22.37
CA ALA A 57 36.62 20.36 20.97
C ALA A 57 35.90 19.04 20.63
N PRO A 58 34.87 19.02 19.75
CA PRO A 58 34.25 17.78 19.34
C PRO A 58 35.07 17.12 18.22
N LEU A 59 35.57 15.93 18.52
CA LEU A 59 36.02 14.95 17.53
C LEU A 59 34.82 14.53 16.67
N VAL A 60 35.00 14.63 15.36
CA VAL A 60 34.07 14.15 14.33
C VAL A 60 33.84 12.65 14.51
N SER A 61 32.60 12.24 14.78
CA SER A 61 32.18 10.84 14.83
C SER A 61 31.68 10.39 13.45
N PRO A 62 32.04 9.21 12.95
CA PRO A 62 31.50 8.67 11.69
C PRO A 62 30.03 8.24 11.87
N PRO A 63 29.25 8.10 10.77
CA PRO A 63 27.82 7.79 10.85
C PRO A 63 27.59 6.38 11.42
N PRO A 64 26.44 6.12 12.08
CA PRO A 64 26.20 4.83 12.70
C PRO A 64 25.99 3.76 11.61
N HIS A 65 26.85 2.75 11.64
CA HIS A 65 26.62 1.49 10.96
C HIS A 65 25.34 0.81 11.48
N GLY A 66 24.70 0.04 10.61
CA GLY A 66 23.40 -0.60 10.82
C GLY A 66 23.27 -1.34 12.15
N ARG A 67 22.05 -1.34 12.68
CA ARG A 67 21.70 -2.12 13.87
C ARG A 67 22.10 -3.57 13.65
N SER A 68 23.03 -4.04 14.48
CA SER A 68 23.32 -5.46 14.69
C SER A 68 22.09 -6.13 15.30
N PHE A 69 21.71 -7.28 14.76
CA PHE A 69 20.76 -8.21 15.35
C PHE A 69 21.24 -8.59 16.75
N ALA A 70 20.43 -8.34 17.77
CA ALA A 70 20.71 -8.78 19.13
C ALA A 70 19.81 -9.97 19.44
N VAL A 71 20.37 -11.17 19.34
CA VAL A 71 19.78 -12.39 19.91
C VAL A 71 20.43 -12.58 21.27
N ALA A 72 19.62 -12.58 22.33
CA ALA A 72 20.08 -12.91 23.67
C ALA A 72 20.49 -14.39 23.69
N ALA A 73 21.78 -14.67 23.90
CA ALA A 73 22.27 -16.01 24.14
C ALA A 73 21.97 -16.41 25.59
N GLY A 74 20.92 -17.21 25.78
CA GLY A 74 20.70 -17.99 27.00
C GLY A 74 21.29 -19.38 26.82
N ASP A 75 22.23 -19.75 27.68
CA ASP A 75 22.79 -21.10 27.79
C ASP A 75 21.85 -21.97 28.64
N GLY A 76 21.63 -23.22 28.22
CA GLY A 76 20.84 -24.22 28.96
C GLY A 76 19.70 -24.85 28.15
N GLY A 77 19.86 -26.12 27.79
CA GLY A 77 19.01 -26.84 26.85
C GLY A 77 17.52 -26.96 27.20
N ALA A 78 16.70 -26.86 26.15
CA ALA A 78 15.34 -27.37 26.07
C ALA A 78 15.05 -27.68 24.58
N GLU A 79 14.16 -28.65 24.36
CA GLU A 79 13.76 -29.18 23.05
C GLU A 79 13.41 -28.06 22.05
N GLY A 80 13.85 -28.23 20.79
CA GLY A 80 13.94 -27.17 19.79
C GLY A 80 12.61 -26.47 19.49
N GLU A 81 12.49 -25.23 20.00
CA GLU A 81 11.52 -24.25 19.54
C GLU A 81 11.89 -23.88 18.09
N ALA A 82 10.98 -24.13 17.14
CA ALA A 82 11.20 -23.73 15.75
C ALA A 82 11.40 -22.21 15.69
N PRO A 83 12.36 -21.69 14.90
CA PRO A 83 12.60 -20.25 14.86
C PRO A 83 11.37 -19.53 14.34
N ALA A 84 10.85 -18.60 15.13
CA ALA A 84 9.70 -17.78 14.79
C ALA A 84 9.91 -17.09 13.44
N LEU A 85 8.93 -17.22 12.54
CA LEU A 85 8.95 -16.61 11.22
C LEU A 85 8.86 -15.10 11.32
N VAL A 86 9.40 -14.44 10.30
CA VAL A 86 9.32 -12.99 10.13
C VAL A 86 8.77 -12.64 8.77
N VAL A 87 7.94 -11.62 8.73
CA VAL A 87 7.55 -10.95 7.49
C VAL A 87 8.38 -9.67 7.38
N VAL A 88 9.05 -9.51 6.24
CA VAL A 88 9.87 -8.36 5.94
C VAL A 88 9.37 -7.66 4.69
N SER A 89 8.94 -6.41 4.83
CA SER A 89 8.68 -5.52 3.70
C SER A 89 9.91 -4.64 3.44
N PHE A 90 10.30 -4.51 2.19
CA PHE A 90 11.46 -3.72 1.83
C PHE A 90 11.32 -3.04 0.47
N TYR A 91 12.04 -1.94 0.28
CA TYR A 91 12.17 -1.33 -1.04
C TYR A 91 13.41 -0.44 -1.14
N ARG A 92 13.78 -0.12 -2.39
CA ARG A 92 14.82 0.85 -2.72
C ARG A 92 14.61 1.39 -4.13
N PHE A 93 14.57 2.71 -4.26
CA PHE A 93 14.69 3.38 -5.56
C PHE A 93 16.15 3.47 -5.98
N ALA A 94 16.43 3.14 -7.24
CA ALA A 94 17.76 3.18 -7.84
C ALA A 94 17.66 3.30 -9.37
N ASP A 95 18.70 3.83 -10.01
CA ASP A 95 18.84 3.71 -11.47
C ASP A 95 19.34 2.29 -11.79
N PHE A 96 18.40 1.41 -12.16
CA PHE A 96 18.58 -0.04 -12.23
C PHE A 96 18.07 -0.64 -13.56
N PRO A 97 18.55 -0.18 -14.73
CA PRO A 97 18.00 -0.57 -16.03
C PRO A 97 18.12 -2.07 -16.35
N ASP A 98 19.19 -2.71 -15.91
CA ASP A 98 19.52 -4.14 -16.00
C ASP A 98 18.84 -5.01 -14.92
N HIS A 99 17.82 -4.48 -14.22
CA HIS A 99 17.05 -5.19 -13.19
C HIS A 99 16.58 -6.61 -13.57
N ALA A 100 16.37 -6.88 -14.86
CA ALA A 100 15.94 -8.19 -15.35
C ALA A 100 16.95 -9.31 -15.02
N ASP A 101 18.23 -8.99 -14.96
CA ASP A 101 19.31 -9.95 -14.73
C ASP A 101 19.29 -10.51 -13.30
N LEU A 102 18.82 -9.71 -12.33
CA LEU A 102 18.68 -10.13 -10.93
C LEU A 102 17.52 -11.11 -10.70
N ARG A 103 16.55 -11.20 -11.63
CA ARG A 103 15.32 -11.96 -11.43
C ARG A 103 15.54 -13.45 -11.16
N ARG A 104 16.35 -14.09 -12.01
CA ARG A 104 16.62 -15.54 -11.90
C ARG A 104 17.39 -15.88 -10.63
N PRO A 105 18.59 -15.30 -10.37
CA PRO A 105 19.37 -15.68 -9.19
C PRO A 105 18.63 -15.36 -7.88
N LEU A 106 17.87 -14.26 -7.81
CA LEU A 106 17.07 -13.94 -6.63
C LEU A 106 15.94 -14.94 -6.39
N LYS A 107 15.28 -15.41 -7.46
CA LYS A 107 14.23 -16.42 -7.36
C LYS A 107 14.80 -17.75 -6.89
N GLU A 108 15.89 -18.19 -7.49
CA GLU A 108 16.58 -19.45 -7.15
C GLU A 108 17.03 -19.44 -5.68
N LEU A 109 17.62 -18.34 -5.22
CA LEU A 109 18.02 -18.19 -3.82
C LEU A 109 16.83 -18.24 -2.85
N CYS A 110 15.72 -17.58 -3.18
CA CYS A 110 14.52 -17.64 -2.35
C CYS A 110 13.94 -19.07 -2.31
N GLU A 111 13.95 -19.79 -3.43
CA GLU A 111 13.49 -21.18 -3.50
C GLU A 111 14.39 -22.12 -2.68
N GLU A 112 15.71 -21.96 -2.77
CA GLU A 112 16.70 -22.70 -1.98
C GLU A 112 16.53 -22.48 -0.47
N LEU A 113 16.39 -21.22 -0.07
CA LEU A 113 16.22 -20.82 1.33
C LEU A 113 14.78 -20.99 1.83
N ARG A 114 13.89 -21.49 0.97
CA ARG A 114 12.44 -21.62 1.22
C ARG A 114 11.77 -20.30 1.62
N VAL A 115 12.31 -19.15 1.24
CA VAL A 115 11.69 -17.85 1.47
C VAL A 115 10.57 -17.65 0.47
N SER A 116 9.43 -17.16 0.93
CA SER A 116 8.26 -16.92 0.09
C SER A 116 7.86 -15.45 0.08
N GLY A 117 6.93 -15.08 -0.80
CA GLY A 117 6.44 -13.72 -0.92
C GLY A 117 6.61 -13.14 -2.32
N GLY A 118 6.56 -11.83 -2.44
CA GLY A 118 6.55 -11.11 -3.71
C GLY A 118 7.68 -10.10 -3.80
N ILE A 119 8.43 -10.14 -4.90
CA ILE A 119 9.45 -9.16 -5.25
C ILE A 119 9.09 -8.58 -6.63
N ILE A 120 9.16 -7.27 -6.73
CA ILE A 120 9.02 -6.49 -7.95
C ILE A 120 10.37 -5.87 -8.27
N LEU A 121 10.86 -6.14 -9.48
CA LEU A 121 12.03 -5.52 -10.06
C LEU A 121 11.57 -4.60 -11.19
N ALA A 122 12.10 -3.39 -11.25
CA ALA A 122 11.85 -2.44 -12.32
C ALA A 122 13.12 -1.62 -12.60
N PRO A 123 13.19 -0.89 -13.74
CA PRO A 123 14.30 0.01 -14.02
C PRO A 123 14.58 1.05 -12.93
N GLU A 124 13.56 1.38 -12.12
CA GLU A 124 13.64 2.35 -11.03
C GLU A 124 13.97 1.73 -9.65
N GLY A 125 14.25 0.42 -9.57
CA GLY A 125 14.72 -0.23 -8.35
C GLY A 125 14.00 -1.54 -7.98
N ILE A 126 13.82 -1.77 -6.68
CA ILE A 126 13.24 -3.00 -6.11
C ILE A 126 12.21 -2.70 -5.01
N ASN A 127 11.15 -3.51 -4.94
CA ASN A 127 10.15 -3.49 -3.86
C ASN A 127 9.69 -4.93 -3.58
N GLY A 128 9.52 -5.30 -2.32
CA GLY A 128 9.05 -6.63 -1.99
C GLY A 128 8.55 -6.81 -0.56
N SER A 129 7.92 -7.96 -0.36
CA SER A 129 7.59 -8.50 0.94
C SER A 129 7.93 -9.99 0.95
N LEU A 130 8.68 -10.43 1.95
CA LEU A 130 9.17 -11.79 2.11
C LEU A 130 8.73 -12.36 3.46
N CYS A 131 8.55 -13.67 3.51
CA CYS A 131 8.31 -14.43 4.73
C CYS A 131 9.30 -15.60 4.79
N GLY A 132 9.87 -15.84 5.97
CA GLY A 132 10.80 -16.95 6.23
C GLY A 132 11.41 -16.85 7.62
N THR A 133 12.35 -17.74 7.93
CA THR A 133 13.14 -17.60 9.17
C THR A 133 14.00 -16.34 9.10
N PRO A 134 14.36 -15.72 10.25
CA PRO A 134 15.20 -14.54 10.29
C PRO A 134 16.49 -14.70 9.48
N GLU A 135 17.17 -15.83 9.60
CA GLU A 135 18.45 -16.11 8.92
C GLU A 135 18.26 -16.26 7.41
N ALA A 136 17.17 -16.90 6.98
CA ALA A 136 16.88 -17.10 5.56
C ALA A 136 16.55 -15.77 4.88
N VAL A 137 15.70 -14.95 5.52
CA VAL A 137 15.35 -13.62 5.01
C VAL A 137 16.58 -12.71 4.99
N GLU A 138 17.40 -12.73 6.05
CA GLU A 138 18.64 -11.95 6.11
C GLU A 138 19.58 -12.30 4.95
N LYS A 139 19.77 -13.58 4.64
CA LYS A 139 20.58 -14.02 3.50
C LYS A 139 20.06 -13.47 2.17
N VAL A 140 18.74 -13.45 1.95
CA VAL A 140 18.14 -12.87 0.74
C VAL A 140 18.39 -11.36 0.68
N LEU A 141 18.18 -10.64 1.79
CA LEU A 141 18.42 -9.18 1.84
C LEU A 141 19.90 -8.83 1.63
N ASN A 142 20.80 -9.62 2.19
CA ASN A 142 22.25 -9.45 2.00
C ASN A 142 22.64 -9.71 0.55
N PHE A 143 22.06 -10.73 -0.10
CA PHE A 143 22.26 -10.97 -1.53
C PHE A 143 21.80 -9.77 -2.37
N ILE A 144 20.60 -9.21 -2.12
CA ILE A 144 20.13 -8.00 -2.81
C ILE A 144 21.11 -6.84 -2.64
N GLN A 145 21.66 -6.65 -1.44
CA GLN A 145 22.60 -5.57 -1.13
C GLN A 145 24.04 -5.80 -1.62
N THR A 146 24.34 -6.94 -2.25
CA THR A 146 25.61 -7.12 -2.99
C THR A 146 25.69 -6.19 -4.19
N ASP A 147 24.55 -5.82 -4.78
CA ASP A 147 24.48 -4.75 -5.77
C ASP A 147 24.59 -3.40 -5.06
N ASN A 148 25.64 -2.64 -5.38
CA ASN A 148 25.91 -1.35 -4.76
C ASN A 148 24.75 -0.36 -4.90
N ARG A 149 23.95 -0.46 -5.96
CA ARG A 149 22.79 0.40 -6.21
C ARG A 149 21.64 0.13 -5.25
N LEU A 150 21.57 -1.09 -4.74
CA LEU A 150 20.50 -1.57 -3.85
C LEU A 150 20.90 -1.56 -2.37
N LYS A 151 22.09 -1.04 -2.02
CA LYS A 151 22.52 -0.83 -0.63
C LYS A 151 21.59 0.13 0.11
N GLY A 152 21.42 -0.11 1.41
CA GLY A 152 20.55 0.71 2.25
C GLY A 152 19.08 0.53 1.87
N LEU A 153 18.68 -0.73 1.69
CA LEU A 153 17.26 -1.10 1.60
C LEU A 153 16.53 -0.48 2.79
N ARG A 154 15.37 0.11 2.52
CA ARG A 154 14.42 0.40 3.60
C ARG A 154 13.75 -0.91 3.94
N VAL A 155 13.79 -1.30 5.21
CA VAL A 155 13.33 -2.60 5.70
C VAL A 155 12.42 -2.35 6.91
N ILE A 156 11.26 -3.00 6.90
CA ILE A 156 10.33 -3.07 8.03
C ILE A 156 10.09 -4.54 8.30
N GLN A 157 10.33 -4.96 9.53
CA GLN A 157 10.15 -6.33 9.98
C GLN A 157 8.95 -6.40 10.92
N THR A 158 8.14 -7.43 10.74
CA THR A 158 7.00 -7.75 11.61
C THR A 158 7.10 -9.20 12.05
N PRO A 159 6.85 -9.52 13.32
CA PRO A 159 6.74 -10.91 13.76
C PRO A 159 5.54 -11.60 13.12
N VAL A 160 5.61 -12.93 13.02
CA VAL A 160 4.50 -13.79 12.59
C VAL A 160 3.92 -14.45 13.84
N THR A 161 2.60 -14.53 13.95
CA THR A 161 1.96 -15.21 15.09
C THR A 161 2.06 -16.73 14.94
N PRO A 162 2.10 -17.51 16.03
CA PRO A 162 2.06 -18.99 15.95
C PRO A 162 0.84 -19.51 15.17
N GLU A 163 -0.29 -18.81 15.23
CA GLU A 163 -1.50 -19.10 14.46
C GLU A 163 -1.30 -18.89 12.96
N ASP A 164 -0.63 -17.80 12.57
CA ASP A 164 -0.21 -17.59 11.18
C ASP A 164 0.74 -18.72 10.74
N GLU A 165 1.75 -19.08 11.56
CA GLU A 165 2.72 -20.16 11.27
C GLU A 165 2.04 -21.51 10.98
N ALA A 166 0.96 -21.82 11.70
CA ALA A 166 0.16 -23.02 11.49
C ALA A 166 -0.55 -23.02 10.12
N ILE A 167 -0.97 -21.85 9.62
CA ILE A 167 -1.58 -21.64 8.30
C ILE A 167 -0.52 -21.59 7.18
N HIS A 168 0.75 -21.38 7.54
CA HIS A 168 1.89 -21.35 6.62
C HIS A 168 2.39 -22.72 6.14
N HIS A 169 1.85 -23.84 6.67
CA HIS A 169 2.42 -25.18 6.46
C HIS A 169 3.93 -25.28 6.74
N GLY A 170 4.46 -24.34 7.54
CA GLY A 170 5.87 -24.18 7.86
C GLY A 170 6.79 -23.99 6.64
N HIS A 171 7.89 -23.28 6.82
CA HIS A 171 9.03 -23.30 5.87
C HIS A 171 9.82 -24.62 6.00
N THR A 172 9.11 -25.75 6.11
CA THR A 172 9.66 -27.09 6.32
C THR A 172 9.93 -27.77 4.98
N SER A 173 10.65 -28.89 5.02
CA SER A 173 10.92 -29.78 3.87
C SER A 173 9.65 -30.19 3.09
N HIS A 174 8.49 -30.19 3.76
CA HIS A 174 7.20 -30.66 3.23
C HIS A 174 6.28 -29.56 2.71
N SER A 175 6.68 -28.30 2.79
CA SER A 175 5.86 -27.18 2.29
C SER A 175 5.72 -27.28 0.76
N PRO A 176 4.50 -27.19 0.19
CA PRO A 176 4.29 -27.45 -1.22
C PRO A 176 4.89 -26.36 -2.12
N VAL A 177 6.01 -26.67 -2.78
CA VAL A 177 6.63 -25.87 -3.87
C VAL A 177 5.90 -26.04 -5.22
N GLY A 178 4.56 -25.91 -5.20
CA GLY A 178 3.72 -26.01 -6.39
C GLY A 178 3.44 -24.66 -7.05
N PRO A 179 3.01 -24.61 -8.33
CA PRO A 179 2.36 -23.43 -8.89
C PRO A 179 1.07 -23.15 -8.10
N GLY A 180 1.19 -22.30 -7.09
CA GLY A 180 0.08 -21.81 -6.29
C GLY A 180 -0.71 -20.72 -7.02
N GLU A 181 -1.97 -20.59 -6.63
CA GLU A 181 -2.99 -19.65 -7.14
C GLU A 181 -2.45 -18.27 -7.53
N ASP A 182 -3.02 -17.64 -8.57
CA ASP A 182 -2.81 -16.23 -8.94
C ASP A 182 -3.31 -15.20 -7.89
N ALA A 183 -3.53 -15.61 -6.64
CA ALA A 183 -3.80 -14.69 -5.54
C ALA A 183 -2.52 -13.90 -5.19
N PRO A 184 -2.57 -12.56 -5.03
CA PRO A 184 -1.37 -11.73 -4.78
C PRO A 184 -0.62 -12.03 -3.48
N PHE A 185 -1.20 -12.83 -2.58
CA PHE A 185 -0.87 -12.86 -1.15
C PHE A 185 -0.59 -14.28 -0.60
N ARG A 186 -0.02 -15.18 -1.39
CA ARG A 186 0.32 -16.54 -0.91
C ARG A 186 1.81 -16.60 -0.53
N TRP A 187 2.10 -17.10 0.66
CA TRP A 187 3.43 -17.37 1.20
C TRP A 187 3.91 -18.79 0.89
N ASP A 188 3.24 -19.48 -0.03
CA ASP A 188 3.57 -20.86 -0.36
C ASP A 188 4.63 -20.93 -1.48
N HIS A 189 4.96 -19.79 -2.09
CA HIS A 189 5.97 -19.65 -3.15
C HIS A 189 6.51 -18.22 -3.24
N VAL A 190 7.73 -18.08 -3.75
CA VAL A 190 8.30 -16.78 -4.13
C VAL A 190 7.85 -16.37 -5.54
N ARG A 191 7.59 -15.08 -5.71
CA ARG A 191 7.31 -14.47 -7.01
C ARG A 191 8.23 -13.29 -7.26
N VAL A 192 9.13 -13.42 -8.22
CA VAL A 192 9.94 -12.30 -8.71
C VAL A 192 9.38 -11.82 -10.05
N LYS A 193 8.75 -10.64 -10.05
CA LYS A 193 8.05 -10.04 -11.19
C LYS A 193 8.84 -8.87 -11.76
N LEU A 194 8.96 -8.82 -13.09
CA LEU A 194 9.42 -7.63 -13.79
C LEU A 194 8.24 -6.69 -14.02
N LYS A 195 8.43 -5.41 -13.72
CA LYS A 195 7.45 -4.35 -13.94
C LYS A 195 8.14 -3.11 -14.49
N LYS A 196 7.33 -2.18 -15.02
CA LYS A 196 7.82 -0.86 -15.44
C LYS A 196 8.18 0.02 -14.23
N GLU A 197 7.47 -0.18 -13.13
CA GLU A 197 7.60 0.59 -11.90
C GLU A 197 7.52 -0.37 -10.70
N ILE A 198 8.28 -0.10 -9.64
CA ILE A 198 8.21 -0.85 -8.39
C ILE A 198 6.99 -0.47 -7.55
N VAL A 199 6.44 0.72 -7.82
CA VAL A 199 5.15 1.20 -7.36
C VAL A 199 4.49 1.98 -8.49
N SER A 200 3.34 1.51 -8.96
CA SER A 200 2.69 2.06 -10.16
C SER A 200 2.08 3.43 -9.91
N PHE A 201 2.81 4.48 -10.26
CA PHE A 201 2.40 5.89 -10.19
C PHE A 201 1.95 6.43 -11.54
N GLY A 202 2.44 5.84 -12.65
CA GLY A 202 1.98 6.19 -14.00
C GLY A 202 2.70 7.39 -14.63
N ASP A 203 3.67 7.97 -13.93
CA ASP A 203 4.58 8.99 -14.45
C ASP A 203 6.04 8.50 -14.32
N PRO A 204 6.70 8.12 -15.43
CA PRO A 204 8.10 7.68 -15.41
C PRO A 204 9.10 8.83 -15.22
N GLY A 205 8.69 10.10 -15.36
CA GLY A 205 9.56 11.26 -15.15
C GLY A 205 9.87 11.50 -13.67
N VAL A 206 8.97 11.07 -12.78
CA VAL A 206 9.08 11.22 -11.33
C VAL A 206 9.98 10.14 -10.74
N MET A 207 11.21 10.53 -10.43
CA MET A 207 12.24 9.66 -9.87
C MET A 207 12.62 10.11 -8.46
N PRO A 208 12.25 9.36 -7.40
CA PRO A 208 12.57 9.70 -6.02
C PRO A 208 14.07 9.82 -5.71
N THR A 209 14.94 9.25 -6.54
CA THR A 209 16.39 9.38 -6.39
C THR A 209 16.89 10.81 -6.58
N LYS A 210 16.14 11.68 -7.26
CA LYS A 210 16.50 13.09 -7.49
C LYS A 210 16.20 13.95 -6.27
N ARG A 211 14.95 13.89 -5.80
CA ARG A 211 14.42 14.75 -4.74
C ARG A 211 13.15 14.15 -4.15
N VAL A 212 13.04 14.16 -2.83
CA VAL A 212 11.83 13.76 -2.10
C VAL A 212 11.52 14.78 -1.02
N GLY A 213 10.29 14.73 -0.50
CA GLY A 213 9.88 15.54 0.65
C GLY A 213 10.69 15.21 1.92
N LYS A 214 10.51 16.01 2.95
CA LYS A 214 11.20 15.82 4.23
C LYS A 214 10.56 14.67 5.00
N TYR A 215 11.40 13.71 5.41
CA TYR A 215 11.02 12.62 6.30
C TYR A 215 10.72 13.14 7.70
N ILE A 216 9.62 12.68 8.27
CA ILE A 216 9.19 12.97 9.63
C ILE A 216 9.11 11.66 10.40
N LYS A 217 9.82 11.58 11.53
CA LYS A 217 9.83 10.40 12.38
C LYS A 217 8.47 10.22 13.06
N PRO A 218 8.07 8.99 13.40
CA PRO A 218 6.81 8.74 14.12
C PRO A 218 6.61 9.64 15.34
N LYS A 219 7.66 9.85 16.13
CA LYS A 219 7.62 10.68 17.36
C LYS A 219 7.28 12.14 17.12
N ASP A 220 7.63 12.66 15.94
CA ASP A 220 7.37 14.05 15.55
C ASP A 220 6.10 14.19 14.68
N TRP A 221 5.55 13.06 14.22
CA TRP A 221 4.45 13.00 13.26
C TRP A 221 3.17 13.60 13.83
N ASN A 222 2.78 13.22 15.04
CA ASN A 222 1.55 13.69 15.69
C ASN A 222 1.50 15.22 15.79
N SER A 223 2.63 15.86 16.13
CA SER A 223 2.73 17.31 16.21
C SER A 223 2.49 17.97 14.86
N LEU A 224 3.05 17.41 13.78
CA LEU A 224 2.86 17.93 12.42
C LEU A 224 1.42 17.80 11.93
N ILE A 225 0.79 16.63 12.14
CA ILE A 225 -0.58 16.37 11.64
C ILE A 225 -1.68 16.98 12.53
N SER A 226 -1.33 17.40 13.74
CA SER A 226 -2.24 18.13 14.63
C SER A 226 -2.34 19.62 14.26
N ASP A 227 -1.33 20.16 13.57
CA ASP A 227 -1.33 21.54 13.07
C ASP A 227 -2.54 21.77 12.14
N PRO A 228 -3.39 22.78 12.38
CA PRO A 228 -4.53 23.08 11.51
C PRO A 228 -4.12 23.47 10.08
N ASP A 229 -2.91 24.01 9.89
CA ASP A 229 -2.42 24.51 8.59
C ASP A 229 -1.74 23.41 7.75
N THR A 230 -1.58 22.20 8.33
CA THR A 230 -1.06 21.04 7.61
C THR A 230 -2.19 20.27 6.93
N VAL A 231 -2.14 20.14 5.61
CA VAL A 231 -3.00 19.25 4.85
C VAL A 231 -2.44 17.83 4.93
N VAL A 232 -3.13 16.95 5.64
CA VAL A 232 -2.75 15.55 5.81
C VAL A 232 -3.42 14.72 4.72
N ILE A 233 -2.64 14.02 3.89
CA ILE A 233 -3.15 13.27 2.73
C ILE A 233 -2.78 11.80 2.87
N ASP A 234 -3.79 10.93 2.83
CA ASP A 234 -3.59 9.49 2.72
C ASP A 234 -3.31 9.13 1.26
N VAL A 235 -2.09 8.67 0.93
CA VAL A 235 -1.75 8.34 -0.47
C VAL A 235 -2.05 6.89 -0.82
N ARG A 236 -2.83 6.19 0.03
CA ARG A 236 -3.28 4.82 -0.21
C ARG A 236 -4.54 4.78 -1.07
N ASN A 237 -4.89 3.57 -1.49
CA ASN A 237 -6.13 3.35 -2.24
C ASN A 237 -7.32 3.30 -1.28
N MET A 238 -8.51 3.62 -1.76
CA MET A 238 -9.75 3.71 -0.98
C MET A 238 -10.02 2.47 -0.11
N TYR A 239 -9.71 1.26 -0.59
CA TYR A 239 -9.95 0.03 0.18
C TYR A 239 -9.05 -0.09 1.42
N GLU A 240 -7.89 0.56 1.42
CA GLU A 240 -6.96 0.61 2.55
C GLU A 240 -7.38 1.68 3.56
N ILE A 241 -7.89 2.82 3.05
CA ILE A 241 -8.36 3.95 3.85
C ILE A 241 -9.65 3.57 4.60
N ARG A 242 -10.52 2.78 3.96
CA ARG A 242 -11.80 2.31 4.53
C ARG A 242 -11.62 1.62 5.89
N ILE A 243 -10.53 0.86 6.06
CA ILE A 243 -10.36 0.03 7.27
C ILE A 243 -9.55 0.72 8.37
N GLY A 244 -8.89 1.84 8.05
CA GLY A 244 -8.23 2.67 9.04
C GLY A 244 -7.45 3.81 8.39
N LYS A 245 -7.30 4.93 9.10
CA LYS A 245 -6.61 6.14 8.64
C LYS A 245 -6.19 7.03 9.80
N PHE A 246 -5.34 8.02 9.54
CA PHE A 246 -5.07 9.07 10.52
C PHE A 246 -6.26 10.03 10.66
N LYS A 247 -6.49 10.52 11.87
CA LYS A 247 -7.48 11.55 12.15
C LYS A 247 -7.26 12.78 11.27
N ARG A 248 -8.34 13.35 10.73
CA ARG A 248 -8.34 14.50 9.78
C ARG A 248 -7.67 14.25 8.42
N ALA A 249 -7.17 13.05 8.13
CA ALA A 249 -6.57 12.77 6.83
C ALA A 249 -7.60 12.89 5.70
N VAL A 250 -7.22 13.62 4.66
CA VAL A 250 -7.94 13.72 3.40
C VAL A 250 -7.85 12.38 2.68
N ASP A 251 -8.99 11.86 2.27
CA ASP A 251 -9.12 10.65 1.44
C ASP A 251 -9.21 11.06 -0.03
N PRO A 252 -8.19 10.76 -0.86
CA PRO A 252 -8.24 11.06 -2.29
C PRO A 252 -9.30 10.28 -3.08
N CYS A 253 -9.90 9.24 -2.47
CA CYS A 253 -10.86 8.33 -3.08
C CYS A 253 -10.31 7.62 -4.33
N THR A 254 -8.99 7.39 -4.39
CA THR A 254 -8.35 6.72 -5.53
C THR A 254 -8.56 5.21 -5.49
N GLU A 255 -8.92 4.60 -6.63
CA GLU A 255 -8.94 3.13 -6.75
C GLU A 255 -7.53 2.58 -6.98
N SER A 256 -6.68 3.39 -7.60
CA SER A 256 -5.30 3.08 -7.95
C SER A 256 -4.39 4.29 -7.70
N PHE A 257 -3.18 4.05 -7.19
CA PHE A 257 -2.17 5.09 -6.97
C PHE A 257 -1.80 5.89 -8.25
N ARG A 258 -2.08 5.34 -9.44
CA ARG A 258 -1.92 6.06 -10.72
C ARG A 258 -2.85 7.26 -10.89
N GLU A 259 -3.93 7.32 -10.13
CA GLU A 259 -4.91 8.41 -10.16
C GLU A 259 -4.47 9.59 -9.28
N PHE A 260 -3.47 9.39 -8.41
CA PHE A 260 -3.00 10.40 -7.48
C PHE A 260 -2.52 11.69 -8.15
N PRO A 261 -1.71 11.66 -9.24
CA PRO A 261 -1.32 12.89 -9.96
C PRO A 261 -2.51 13.74 -10.40
N SER A 262 -3.50 13.11 -11.05
CA SER A 262 -4.70 13.78 -11.51
C SER A 262 -5.55 14.30 -10.36
N TRP A 263 -5.60 13.57 -9.24
CA TRP A 263 -6.27 14.05 -8.03
C TRP A 263 -5.62 15.34 -7.50
N VAL A 264 -4.28 15.38 -7.39
CA VAL A 264 -3.56 16.58 -6.93
C VAL A 264 -3.85 17.77 -7.85
N ASP A 265 -3.72 17.57 -9.17
CA ASP A 265 -3.94 18.64 -10.14
C ASP A 265 -5.36 19.23 -10.02
N ASN A 266 -6.36 18.39 -9.80
CA ASN A 266 -7.76 18.82 -9.61
C ASN A 266 -7.99 19.49 -8.26
N GLN A 267 -7.46 18.94 -7.16
CA GLN A 267 -7.68 19.49 -5.81
C GLN A 267 -7.05 20.87 -5.63
N PHE A 268 -5.84 21.03 -6.16
CA PHE A 268 -5.07 22.27 -6.02
C PHE A 268 -5.19 23.19 -7.24
N GLN A 269 -6.00 22.80 -8.25
CA GLN A 269 -6.27 23.56 -9.47
C GLN A 269 -4.98 23.95 -10.20
N LEU A 270 -4.07 22.98 -10.35
CA LEU A 270 -2.73 23.16 -10.91
C LEU A 270 -2.69 23.04 -12.44
N ALA A 271 -3.84 22.86 -13.09
CA ALA A 271 -3.91 22.81 -14.54
C ALA A 271 -3.37 24.12 -15.12
N GLU A 272 -2.39 24.01 -16.02
CA GLU A 272 -1.55 25.11 -16.48
C GLU A 272 -2.39 26.26 -17.08
N SER A 273 -2.25 27.43 -16.46
CA SER A 273 -2.29 28.69 -17.19
C SER A 273 -1.01 28.79 -18.04
N ASP A 274 -0.96 28.10 -19.18
CA ASP A 274 0.09 28.35 -20.16
C ASP A 274 -0.47 28.96 -21.44
N SER A 275 0.12 30.11 -21.73
CA SER A 275 -0.04 30.96 -22.88
C SER A 275 0.08 30.22 -24.20
N HIS A 276 -1.00 30.20 -24.97
CA HIS A 276 -0.91 30.46 -26.40
C HIS A 276 -1.70 31.72 -26.74
N GLN A 277 -0.95 32.82 -26.73
CA GLN A 277 -1.31 34.04 -27.42
C GLN A 277 -1.28 33.73 -28.93
N SER A 278 -2.44 33.43 -29.51
CA SER A 278 -2.69 33.60 -30.94
C SER A 278 -4.00 34.35 -31.09
N SER A 279 -3.83 35.61 -31.44
CA SER A 279 -4.83 36.62 -31.79
C SER A 279 -5.95 36.09 -32.69
N VAL A 280 -7.18 36.19 -32.21
CA VAL A 280 -8.32 36.52 -33.06
C VAL A 280 -9.04 37.69 -32.38
N ASN A 281 -8.93 38.86 -33.00
CA ASN A 281 -9.79 39.99 -32.70
C ASN A 281 -11.23 39.58 -32.96
N ASP A 282 -12.11 39.69 -31.97
CA ASP A 282 -13.46 40.14 -32.26
C ASP A 282 -13.97 41.03 -31.13
N ASN A 283 -14.37 42.24 -31.51
CA ASN A 283 -14.92 43.26 -30.63
C ASN A 283 -16.38 42.94 -30.36
N THR A 284 -16.73 42.54 -29.15
CA THR A 284 -18.11 42.67 -28.67
C THR A 284 -18.11 43.22 -27.25
N VAL A 285 -18.48 44.50 -27.18
CA VAL A 285 -18.80 45.23 -25.95
C VAL A 285 -20.04 44.60 -25.33
N THR A 286 -19.91 44.06 -24.11
CA THR A 286 -21.03 43.94 -23.18
C THR A 286 -20.55 44.36 -21.80
N GLU A 287 -21.09 45.49 -21.36
CA GLU A 287 -20.94 46.03 -20.01
C GLU A 287 -21.74 45.18 -19.01
N GLY A 288 -21.18 44.96 -17.82
CA GLY A 288 -21.95 44.60 -16.62
C GLY A 288 -21.63 43.25 -15.98
N ALA A 289 -20.57 43.20 -15.18
CA ALA A 289 -20.51 42.43 -13.94
C ALA A 289 -19.26 42.85 -13.15
N GLU A 290 -19.48 43.69 -12.14
CA GLU A 290 -18.47 44.12 -11.18
C GLU A 290 -18.14 42.96 -10.21
N ASP A 291 -16.86 42.90 -9.83
CA ASP A 291 -16.28 42.28 -8.64
C ASP A 291 -16.35 40.76 -8.45
N LEU A 292 -15.21 40.10 -8.73
CA LEU A 292 -14.39 39.37 -7.75
C LEU A 292 -13.10 38.86 -8.43
N ASN A 293 -12.23 39.79 -8.83
CA ASN A 293 -10.89 39.45 -9.29
C ASN A 293 -9.93 39.57 -8.09
N SER A 294 -9.90 38.54 -7.26
CA SER A 294 -8.87 38.35 -6.23
C SER A 294 -8.29 36.96 -6.40
N SER A 295 -7.32 36.82 -7.30
CA SER A 295 -6.44 35.66 -7.32
C SER A 295 -5.01 36.13 -7.53
N GLY A 296 -4.42 36.67 -6.46
CA GLY A 296 -2.97 36.56 -6.30
C GLY A 296 -2.56 35.09 -6.36
N PRO A 297 -1.27 34.78 -6.61
CA PRO A 297 -0.80 33.40 -6.68
C PRO A 297 -1.19 32.67 -5.38
N LYS A 298 -2.05 31.65 -5.53
CA LYS A 298 -2.54 30.85 -4.40
C LYS A 298 -1.33 30.09 -3.86
N GLU A 299 -0.86 30.48 -2.68
CA GLU A 299 0.25 29.79 -2.03
C GLU A 299 -0.18 28.35 -1.75
N LEU A 300 0.62 27.39 -2.24
CA LEU A 300 0.34 25.97 -2.06
C LEU A 300 0.57 25.60 -0.59
N PRO A 301 -0.35 24.82 0.01
CA PRO A 301 -0.30 24.57 1.44
C PRO A 301 0.85 23.63 1.81
N ARG A 302 1.13 23.61 3.10
CA ARG A 302 1.92 22.55 3.73
C ARG A 302 1.20 21.22 3.60
N VAL A 303 1.89 20.20 3.11
CA VAL A 303 1.35 18.85 2.91
C VAL A 303 2.14 17.83 3.72
N ALA A 304 1.43 16.98 4.47
CA ALA A 304 1.96 15.80 5.13
C ALA A 304 1.31 14.54 4.56
N MET A 305 2.12 13.58 4.08
CA MET A 305 1.64 12.36 3.46
C MET A 305 2.08 11.11 4.19
N TYR A 306 1.27 10.06 4.10
CA TYR A 306 1.62 8.76 4.63
C TYR A 306 1.03 7.64 3.77
N CYS A 307 1.66 6.46 3.85
CA CYS A 307 1.14 5.20 3.34
C CYS A 307 1.65 4.06 4.23
N THR A 308 1.33 2.81 3.88
CA THR A 308 1.67 1.63 4.70
C THR A 308 3.15 1.59 5.10
N GLY A 309 4.06 1.65 4.13
CA GLY A 309 5.51 1.51 4.37
C GLY A 309 6.40 2.62 3.79
N GLY A 310 5.83 3.70 3.27
CA GLY A 310 6.56 4.89 2.79
C GLY A 310 6.82 4.97 1.28
N ILE A 311 6.87 3.86 0.54
CA ILE A 311 7.25 3.84 -0.90
C ILE A 311 6.40 4.77 -1.80
N ARG A 312 5.08 4.84 -1.56
CA ARG A 312 4.19 5.74 -2.32
C ARG A 312 4.46 7.21 -2.01
N CYS A 313 4.77 7.53 -0.75
CA CYS A 313 5.09 8.89 -0.32
C CYS A 313 6.37 9.41 -0.95
N GLU A 314 7.36 8.55 -1.23
CA GLU A 314 8.56 8.97 -1.95
C GLU A 314 8.23 9.46 -3.37
N LYS A 315 7.43 8.70 -4.14
CA LYS A 315 6.97 9.15 -5.46
C LYS A 315 6.05 10.38 -5.37
N ALA A 316 5.03 10.32 -4.52
CA ALA A 316 4.08 11.41 -4.37
C ALA A 316 4.76 12.72 -3.94
N SER A 317 5.74 12.65 -3.02
CA SER A 317 6.46 13.84 -2.57
C SER A 317 7.39 14.41 -3.62
N SER A 318 8.10 13.58 -4.41
CA SER A 318 8.87 14.06 -5.56
C SER A 318 7.95 14.80 -6.53
N PHE A 319 6.79 14.23 -6.85
CA PHE A 319 5.81 14.85 -7.75
C PHE A 319 5.28 16.19 -7.20
N LEU A 320 4.89 16.27 -5.92
CA LEU A 320 4.42 17.53 -5.34
C LEU A 320 5.49 18.62 -5.37
N LEU A 321 6.75 18.27 -5.10
CA LEU A 321 7.86 19.22 -5.20
C LEU A 321 8.08 19.72 -6.63
N ASP A 322 7.87 18.86 -7.63
CA ASP A 322 7.95 19.23 -9.05
C ASP A 322 6.78 20.14 -9.48
N LYS A 323 5.62 19.99 -8.83
CA LYS A 323 4.44 20.86 -8.98
C LYS A 323 4.52 22.18 -8.19
N GLY A 324 5.64 22.45 -7.52
CA GLY A 324 5.91 23.73 -6.85
C GLY A 324 5.49 23.81 -5.37
N PHE A 325 5.04 22.71 -4.75
CA PHE A 325 4.85 22.68 -3.31
C PHE A 325 6.21 22.87 -2.62
N LYS A 326 6.27 23.79 -1.64
CA LYS A 326 7.52 24.08 -0.91
C LYS A 326 7.66 23.22 0.35
N GLU A 327 6.55 22.95 1.01
CA GLU A 327 6.49 22.27 2.30
C GLU A 327 5.84 20.89 2.15
N VAL A 328 6.64 19.91 1.71
CA VAL A 328 6.19 18.52 1.50
C VAL A 328 6.87 17.61 2.51
N TYR A 329 6.06 16.97 3.36
CA TYR A 329 6.49 16.08 4.42
C TYR A 329 5.88 14.69 4.25
N HIS A 330 6.56 13.67 4.77
CA HIS A 330 6.04 12.32 4.77
C HIS A 330 6.56 11.47 5.92
N LEU A 331 5.71 10.56 6.37
CA LEU A 331 5.98 9.69 7.51
C LEU A 331 7.10 8.68 7.19
N GLU A 332 8.21 8.81 7.90
CA GLU A 332 9.35 7.92 7.78
C GLU A 332 8.98 6.51 8.23
N GLY A 333 9.11 5.52 7.35
CA GLY A 333 8.70 4.14 7.61
C GLY A 333 7.18 3.89 7.53
N GLY A 334 6.39 4.91 7.19
CA GLY A 334 4.94 4.78 7.00
C GLY A 334 4.17 4.41 8.27
N ILE A 335 2.93 3.97 8.08
CA ILE A 335 2.00 3.61 9.15
C ILE A 335 2.56 2.47 10.01
N LEU A 336 3.23 1.48 9.40
CA LEU A 336 3.77 0.34 10.15
C LEU A 336 4.77 0.78 11.22
N LYS A 337 5.76 1.61 10.87
CA LYS A 337 6.72 2.12 11.85
C LYS A 337 6.06 3.00 12.92
N TYR A 338 4.99 3.70 12.57
CA TYR A 338 4.22 4.48 13.53
C TYR A 338 3.47 3.62 14.55
N LEU A 339 2.79 2.56 14.09
CA LEU A 339 2.09 1.60 14.96
C LEU A 339 3.05 0.78 15.84
N GLU A 340 4.31 0.65 15.42
CA GLU A 340 5.39 0.04 16.20
C GLU A 340 5.92 0.96 17.31
N GLU A 341 6.18 2.23 16.99
CA GLU A 341 6.91 3.14 17.88
C GLU A 341 6.02 3.98 18.81
N ILE A 342 4.77 4.27 18.40
CA ILE A 342 3.88 5.19 19.12
C ILE A 342 2.88 4.41 19.97
N PRO A 343 2.84 4.65 21.30
CA PRO A 343 1.85 4.05 22.16
C PRO A 343 0.42 4.35 21.70
N GLU A 344 -0.45 3.35 21.78
CA GLU A 344 -1.85 3.47 21.35
C GLU A 344 -2.59 4.65 22.02
N ALA A 345 -2.32 4.89 23.31
CA ALA A 345 -2.91 6.01 24.06
C ALA A 345 -2.54 7.41 23.53
N GLU A 346 -1.43 7.54 22.80
CA GLU A 346 -0.98 8.78 22.16
C GLU A 346 -1.28 8.80 20.66
N SER A 347 -1.91 7.74 20.14
CA SER A 347 -2.07 7.56 18.71
C SER A 347 -3.16 8.44 18.12
N LEU A 348 -2.91 8.93 16.90
CA LEU A 348 -3.90 9.59 16.05
C LEU A 348 -4.40 8.68 14.92
N TRP A 349 -4.03 7.40 14.96
CA TRP A 349 -4.49 6.38 14.02
C TRP A 349 -5.83 5.80 14.48
N GLU A 350 -6.78 5.66 13.55
CA GLU A 350 -8.10 5.08 13.79
C GLU A 350 -8.27 3.83 12.91
N GLY A 351 -8.71 2.72 13.48
CA GLY A 351 -8.94 1.45 12.77
C GLY A 351 -7.67 0.61 12.56
N GLU A 352 -7.66 -0.22 11.52
CA GLU A 352 -6.59 -1.16 11.21
C GLU A 352 -5.80 -0.73 9.96
N CYS A 353 -4.51 -1.08 9.90
CA CYS A 353 -3.65 -0.78 8.76
C CYS A 353 -3.62 -1.95 7.77
N PHE A 354 -4.14 -1.75 6.56
CA PHE A 354 -4.07 -2.76 5.49
C PHE A 354 -2.61 -3.12 5.14
N VAL A 355 -2.34 -4.43 5.01
CA VAL A 355 -1.06 -4.99 4.57
C VAL A 355 -1.23 -5.94 3.39
N PHE A 356 -0.22 -5.98 2.54
CA PHE A 356 -0.24 -6.71 1.27
C PHE A 356 0.24 -8.16 1.42
N ASP A 357 -0.30 -8.87 2.41
CA ASP A 357 0.00 -10.28 2.71
C ASP A 357 -1.22 -10.98 3.36
N LYS A 358 -1.09 -12.24 3.83
CA LYS A 358 -2.28 -12.98 4.33
C LYS A 358 -2.86 -12.41 5.61
N ARG A 359 -2.14 -11.57 6.36
CA ARG A 359 -2.70 -10.92 7.56
C ARG A 359 -3.83 -9.98 7.22
N VAL A 360 -3.85 -9.45 5.98
CA VAL A 360 -4.81 -8.46 5.44
C VAL A 360 -4.72 -7.10 6.12
N SER A 361 -4.60 -7.07 7.44
CA SER A 361 -4.47 -5.86 8.24
C SER A 361 -3.66 -6.11 9.51
N VAL A 362 -3.17 -5.02 10.09
CA VAL A 362 -2.48 -5.01 11.39
C VAL A 362 -2.95 -3.84 12.26
N GLU A 363 -2.87 -4.03 13.57
CA GLU A 363 -3.20 -3.06 14.62
C GLU A 363 -1.93 -2.48 15.27
N HIS A 364 -2.08 -1.72 16.36
CA HIS A 364 -0.96 -1.25 17.18
C HIS A 364 -0.07 -2.41 17.64
N GLY A 365 1.23 -2.15 17.73
CA GLY A 365 2.22 -3.21 17.99
C GLY A 365 2.41 -4.19 16.82
N LEU A 366 1.83 -3.89 15.64
CA LEU A 366 1.87 -4.74 14.44
C LEU A 366 1.22 -6.12 14.64
N ALA A 367 0.31 -6.22 15.61
CA ALA A 367 -0.53 -7.39 15.81
C ALA A 367 -1.46 -7.59 14.60
N GLN A 368 -1.79 -8.84 14.28
CA GLN A 368 -2.73 -9.14 13.19
C GLN A 368 -4.12 -8.58 13.51
N GLY A 369 -4.72 -7.89 12.53
CA GLY A 369 -6.06 -7.33 12.66
C GLY A 369 -7.17 -8.34 12.36
N THR A 370 -8.41 -7.86 12.32
CA THR A 370 -9.61 -8.70 12.20
C THR A 370 -10.12 -8.88 10.77
N HIS A 371 -9.65 -8.05 9.83
CA HIS A 371 -10.18 -8.06 8.46
C HIS A 371 -9.77 -9.33 7.70
N LYS A 372 -10.69 -9.82 6.87
CA LYS A 372 -10.45 -10.94 5.95
C LYS A 372 -10.37 -10.44 4.51
N LEU A 373 -9.85 -11.25 3.61
CA LEU A 373 -9.75 -10.86 2.19
C LEU A 373 -10.94 -11.39 1.39
N CYS A 374 -11.62 -10.51 0.64
CA CYS A 374 -12.53 -10.97 -0.39
C CYS A 374 -11.74 -11.63 -1.54
N TYR A 375 -11.95 -12.92 -1.78
CA TYR A 375 -11.27 -13.62 -2.88
C TYR A 375 -11.68 -13.13 -4.28
N GLY A 376 -12.84 -12.48 -4.41
CA GLY A 376 -13.31 -11.87 -5.63
C GLY A 376 -12.50 -10.63 -6.02
N CYS A 377 -12.51 -9.59 -5.19
CA CYS A 377 -11.89 -8.30 -5.49
C CYS A 377 -10.54 -8.04 -4.80
N LYS A 378 -10.10 -8.93 -3.91
CA LYS A 378 -8.85 -8.79 -3.13
C LYS A 378 -8.82 -7.54 -2.23
N GLN A 379 -9.99 -7.11 -1.76
CA GLN A 379 -10.13 -6.02 -0.79
C GLN A 379 -10.45 -6.58 0.60
N PRO A 380 -10.09 -5.86 1.68
CA PRO A 380 -10.42 -6.25 3.04
C PRO A 380 -11.94 -6.21 3.26
N VAL A 381 -12.45 -7.15 4.04
CA VAL A 381 -13.86 -7.23 4.47
C VAL A 381 -13.90 -7.47 5.96
N SER A 382 -14.78 -6.76 6.66
CA SER A 382 -15.06 -6.99 8.08
C SER A 382 -15.98 -8.20 8.29
N ASP A 383 -16.17 -8.62 9.53
CA ASP A 383 -17.17 -9.65 9.85
C ASP A 383 -18.60 -9.17 9.49
N GLU A 384 -18.92 -7.90 9.69
CA GLU A 384 -20.19 -7.28 9.26
C GLU A 384 -20.38 -7.33 7.73
N ASP A 385 -19.32 -7.08 6.95
CA ASP A 385 -19.37 -7.21 5.49
C ASP A 385 -19.73 -8.63 5.03
N MET A 386 -19.30 -9.64 5.80
CA MET A 386 -19.56 -11.05 5.52
C MET A 386 -20.98 -11.51 5.90
N GLU A 387 -21.72 -10.72 6.68
CA GLU A 387 -23.13 -10.97 6.99
C GLU A 387 -24.07 -10.43 5.89
N SER A 388 -23.56 -9.59 5.00
CA SER A 388 -24.34 -9.02 3.91
C SER A 388 -24.89 -10.08 2.94
N PRO A 389 -26.11 -9.93 2.38
CA PRO A 389 -26.63 -10.82 1.33
C PRO A 389 -25.81 -10.76 0.03
N LYS A 390 -24.90 -9.79 -0.10
CA LYS A 390 -23.97 -9.64 -1.23
C LYS A 390 -22.65 -10.42 -1.01
N TRP A 391 -22.44 -10.99 0.17
CA TRP A 391 -21.31 -11.83 0.47
C TRP A 391 -21.56 -13.25 -0.05
N GLU A 392 -20.61 -13.73 -0.84
CA GLU A 392 -20.53 -15.14 -1.24
C GLU A 392 -19.07 -15.55 -1.11
N TYR A 393 -18.77 -16.41 -0.15
CA TYR A 393 -17.39 -16.82 0.15
C TYR A 393 -16.69 -17.37 -1.10
N GLY A 394 -15.51 -16.82 -1.39
CA GLY A 394 -14.72 -17.19 -2.58
C GLY A 394 -15.11 -16.44 -3.86
N VAL A 395 -16.21 -15.66 -3.86
CA VAL A 395 -16.87 -15.15 -5.07
C VAL A 395 -17.01 -13.63 -5.06
N SER A 396 -17.72 -13.07 -4.07
CA SER A 396 -18.01 -11.65 -4.01
C SER A 396 -18.22 -11.13 -2.59
N CYS A 397 -18.15 -9.82 -2.45
CA CYS A 397 -18.44 -9.07 -1.23
C CYS A 397 -19.30 -7.84 -1.55
N PRO A 398 -19.81 -7.11 -0.55
CA PRO A 398 -20.64 -5.92 -0.75
C PRO A 398 -20.05 -4.89 -1.71
N TYR A 399 -18.72 -4.74 -1.71
CA TYR A 399 -17.99 -3.76 -2.52
C TYR A 399 -17.82 -4.15 -4.00
N CYS A 400 -17.87 -5.45 -4.33
CA CYS A 400 -17.63 -5.92 -5.69
C CYS A 400 -18.81 -6.66 -6.31
N PHE A 401 -19.84 -6.98 -5.53
CA PHE A 401 -21.01 -7.74 -5.99
C PHE A 401 -21.68 -7.12 -7.23
N SER A 402 -21.83 -5.79 -7.26
CA SER A 402 -22.43 -5.07 -8.39
C SER A 402 -21.46 -4.80 -9.54
N ARG A 403 -20.14 -4.75 -9.27
CA ARG A 403 -19.10 -4.45 -10.26
C ARG A 403 -18.70 -5.68 -11.08
N ARG A 404 -18.95 -6.88 -10.58
CA ARG A 404 -18.60 -8.14 -11.24
C ARG A 404 -19.77 -8.67 -12.06
N SER A 405 -19.49 -9.13 -13.28
CA SER A 405 -20.48 -9.82 -14.10
C SER A 405 -20.84 -11.19 -13.50
N GLU A 406 -22.00 -11.73 -13.85
CA GLU A 406 -22.37 -13.09 -13.44
C GLU A 406 -21.39 -14.15 -13.96
N GLU A 407 -20.81 -13.94 -15.15
CA GLU A 407 -19.76 -14.82 -15.67
C GLU A 407 -18.49 -14.77 -14.79
N GLU A 408 -18.09 -13.59 -14.32
CA GLU A 408 -16.97 -13.45 -13.38
C GLU A 408 -17.23 -14.08 -12.01
N LYS A 409 -18.48 -14.05 -11.55
CA LYS A 409 -18.90 -14.72 -10.33
C LYS A 409 -18.92 -16.23 -10.53
N GLU A 410 -19.43 -16.73 -11.65
CA GLU A 410 -19.45 -18.17 -11.94
C GLU A 410 -18.04 -18.75 -12.11
N ARG A 411 -17.12 -18.02 -12.75
CA ARG A 411 -15.70 -18.41 -12.78
C ARG A 411 -15.09 -18.46 -11.38
N ALA A 412 -15.45 -17.53 -10.51
CA ALA A 412 -14.99 -17.55 -9.12
C ALA A 412 -15.57 -18.75 -8.35
N ARG A 413 -16.87 -19.04 -8.50
CA ARG A 413 -17.51 -20.26 -7.95
C ARG A 413 -16.85 -21.53 -8.45
N ALA A 414 -16.54 -21.61 -9.74
CA ALA A 414 -15.85 -22.77 -10.32
C ALA A 414 -14.46 -22.98 -9.70
N ARG A 415 -13.67 -21.92 -9.53
CA ARG A 415 -12.38 -22.00 -8.83
C ARG A 415 -12.53 -22.43 -7.37
N HIS A 416 -13.55 -21.91 -6.68
CA HIS A 416 -13.84 -22.28 -5.30
C HIS A 416 -14.26 -23.75 -5.18
N ARG A 417 -15.08 -24.26 -6.10
CA ARG A 417 -15.42 -25.69 -6.19
C ARG A 417 -14.16 -26.54 -6.37
N GLN A 418 -13.26 -26.16 -7.28
CA GLN A 418 -11.99 -26.88 -7.48
C GLN A 418 -11.15 -26.91 -6.19
N PHE A 419 -11.03 -25.78 -5.50
CA PHE A 419 -10.29 -25.72 -4.24
C PHE A 419 -10.92 -26.60 -3.15
N LYS A 420 -12.26 -26.55 -2.98
CA LYS A 420 -12.96 -27.43 -2.03
C LYS A 420 -12.74 -28.92 -2.33
N THR A 421 -12.70 -29.30 -3.61
CA THR A 421 -12.52 -30.70 -4.02
C THR A 421 -11.08 -31.18 -3.89
N TRP A 422 -10.10 -30.35 -4.28
CA TRP A 422 -8.72 -30.80 -4.48
C TRP A 422 -7.68 -30.13 -3.57
N GLY A 423 -8.08 -29.16 -2.76
CA GLY A 423 -7.16 -28.30 -1.99
C GLY A 423 -6.34 -27.34 -2.85
N VAL A 424 -6.50 -27.36 -4.18
CA VAL A 424 -5.75 -26.55 -5.14
C VAL A 424 -6.60 -26.19 -6.37
N ILE A 425 -6.48 -24.96 -6.84
CA ILE A 425 -7.13 -24.51 -8.08
C ILE A 425 -6.47 -25.22 -9.28
N GLY A 426 -7.29 -25.74 -10.19
CA GLY A 426 -6.82 -26.51 -11.36
C GLY A 426 -6.66 -28.02 -11.13
N GLY A 427 -7.05 -28.53 -9.95
CA GLY A 427 -7.05 -29.97 -9.65
C GLY A 427 -5.65 -30.59 -9.55
N PRO A 428 -5.54 -31.93 -9.61
CA PRO A 428 -4.26 -32.65 -9.51
C PRO A 428 -3.22 -32.17 -10.54
N ASP A 429 -3.69 -31.77 -11.72
CA ASP A 429 -2.85 -31.30 -12.84
C ASP A 429 -2.47 -29.82 -12.74
N LYS A 430 -2.90 -29.11 -11.69
CA LYS A 430 -2.62 -27.69 -11.44
C LYS A 430 -2.96 -26.80 -12.65
N GLY A 431 -4.04 -27.14 -13.36
CA GLY A 431 -4.51 -26.43 -14.55
C GLY A 431 -3.67 -26.65 -15.82
N ARG A 432 -2.73 -27.60 -15.83
CA ARG A 432 -2.02 -28.01 -17.06
C ARG A 432 -2.96 -28.88 -17.89
N SER A 433 -3.08 -28.58 -19.20
CA SER A 433 -3.84 -29.45 -20.09
C SER A 433 -3.16 -30.83 -20.17
N PRO A 434 -3.91 -31.95 -20.19
CA PRO A 434 -3.35 -33.30 -20.28
C PRO A 434 -2.40 -33.52 -21.48
N LYS A 435 -2.55 -32.72 -22.55
CA LYS A 435 -1.80 -32.87 -23.81
C LYS A 435 -0.31 -32.52 -23.77
N ARG A 436 0.26 -32.07 -22.65
CA ARG A 436 1.69 -31.65 -22.60
C ARG A 436 2.65 -32.70 -22.03
N LEU A 437 2.15 -33.83 -21.53
CA LEU A 437 2.99 -34.89 -20.98
C LEU A 437 3.45 -35.93 -22.03
N GLU A 438 2.84 -35.97 -23.21
CA GLU A 438 3.17 -36.96 -24.25
C GLU A 438 4.18 -36.49 -25.31
N ALA A 439 4.80 -35.32 -25.13
CA ALA A 439 5.76 -34.77 -26.11
C ALA A 439 7.24 -34.85 -25.67
N SER A 440 7.57 -35.54 -24.58
CA SER A 440 8.96 -35.66 -24.10
C SER A 440 9.57 -37.04 -24.17
N ASP A 441 8.86 -38.07 -24.63
CA ASP A 441 9.42 -39.42 -24.80
C ASP A 441 9.02 -40.00 -26.16
N GLY A 442 9.85 -39.76 -27.18
CA GLY A 442 9.55 -40.22 -28.54
C GLY A 442 10.70 -40.06 -29.52
N VAL A 443 11.60 -41.06 -29.52
CA VAL A 443 12.41 -41.56 -30.66
C VAL A 443 13.61 -40.70 -31.12
N LYS A 444 14.80 -41.15 -30.72
CA LYS A 444 16.04 -40.96 -31.49
C LYS A 444 15.91 -41.75 -32.79
N GLU A 445 15.66 -41.06 -33.90
CA GLU A 445 15.92 -41.62 -35.23
C GLU A 445 17.37 -41.31 -35.64
N ASP A 446 18.12 -42.37 -35.85
CA ASP A 446 19.45 -42.38 -36.46
C ASP A 446 19.43 -41.72 -37.84
N LYS A 447 20.22 -40.66 -38.00
CA LYS A 447 20.58 -40.13 -39.33
C LYS A 447 21.82 -40.86 -39.83
N GLN A 448 21.64 -41.83 -40.73
CA GLN A 448 22.70 -42.31 -41.62
C GLN A 448 23.15 -41.20 -42.59
N PRO A 449 24.43 -41.18 -42.98
CA PRO A 449 24.98 -40.14 -43.86
C PRO A 449 24.66 -40.45 -45.33
N ARG A 450 24.24 -39.43 -46.08
CA ARG A 450 24.23 -39.51 -47.56
C ARG A 450 25.55 -38.96 -48.09
N ASN A 451 26.32 -39.83 -48.73
CA ASN A 451 27.41 -39.47 -49.64
C ASN A 451 26.91 -39.44 -51.09
N SER A 452 27.58 -38.62 -51.92
CA SER A 452 27.53 -38.48 -53.40
C SER A 452 26.22 -37.96 -53.98
N VAL A 453 26.19 -36.91 -54.81
CA VAL A 453 27.07 -36.56 -55.95
C VAL A 453 27.52 -35.10 -55.92
#